data_AF-A0A0S9Q0Z5-F1
#
_entry.id   AF-A0A0S9Q0Z5-F1
#
_cell.length_a   1.000
_cell.length_b   1.000
_cell.length_c   1.000
_cell.angle_alpha   90.00
_cell.angle_beta   90.00
_cell.angle_gamma   90.00
#
_symmetry.space_group_name_H-M   'P 1'
#
loop_
_entity.id
_entity.type
_entity.pdbx_description
1 polymer ?
#
loop_
_entity_poly.entity_id
_entity_poly.type
_entity_poly.pdbx_seq_one_letter_code
_entity_poly.pdbx_strand_id
1 'polypeptide(L)'
;MLAGAAVTGVLCVLLALALRRRGALHAWSVAGLVWSLAVIACVTLIPANGAPGVVPVESRLATCSFDIGGPAPDGFWIFESGQRLLNTVLFVPSGALLVLVAARWRAGWLLVPLGLALLAGYSAAIEKVQLELARLDRACDVTDILDNVTGAALGVGAGLLLAVVLRPWRARGSQRGPVPH
;
A
#
# COMPACT_ATOMS: atom_id res chain seq x y z
N MET A 1 15.10 -5.68 5.25
CA MET A 1 13.62 -5.70 5.25
C MET A 1 13.04 -5.49 6.65
N LEU A 2 13.17 -6.45 7.57
CA LEU A 2 12.58 -6.35 8.93
C LEU A 2 13.03 -5.13 9.73
N ALA A 3 14.34 -4.80 9.71
CA ALA A 3 14.84 -3.60 10.38
C ALA A 3 14.25 -2.31 9.79
N GLY A 4 14.07 -2.23 8.47
CA GLY A 4 13.44 -1.08 7.80
C GLY A 4 11.95 -0.93 8.17
N ALA A 5 11.21 -2.04 8.19
CA ALA A 5 9.82 -2.06 8.65
C ALA A 5 9.69 -1.68 10.14
N ALA A 6 10.61 -2.13 10.99
CA ALA A 6 10.62 -1.80 12.41
C ALA A 6 10.93 -0.32 12.67
N VAL A 7 11.97 0.23 12.02
CA VAL A 7 12.33 1.65 12.14
C VAL A 7 11.20 2.55 11.67
N THR A 8 10.61 2.25 10.51
CA THR A 8 9.46 3.02 10.00
C THR A 8 8.24 2.88 10.91
N GLY A 9 8.04 1.72 11.53
CA GLY A 9 7.02 1.50 12.55
C GLY A 9 7.19 2.42 13.76
N VAL A 10 8.40 2.54 14.31
CA VAL A 10 8.70 3.46 15.43
C VAL A 10 8.40 4.90 15.05
N LEU A 11 8.85 5.33 13.87
CA LEU A 11 8.58 6.69 13.38
C LEU A 11 7.07 6.95 13.19
N CYS A 12 6.33 5.96 12.71
CA CYS A 12 4.88 6.06 12.55
C CYS A 12 4.15 6.09 13.91
N VAL A 13 4.65 5.38 14.93
CA VAL A 13 4.12 5.51 16.30
C VAL A 13 4.34 6.93 16.82
N LEU A 14 5.53 7.49 16.65
CA LEU A 14 5.81 8.88 17.04
C LEU A 14 4.91 9.88 16.31
N LEU A 15 4.68 9.67 15.01
CA LEU A 15 3.73 10.44 14.21
C LEU A 15 2.30 10.32 14.76
N ALA A 16 1.84 9.11 15.09
CA ALA A 16 0.54 8.90 15.69
C ALA A 16 0.43 9.68 17.00
N LEU A 17 1.44 9.59 17.88
CA LEU A 17 1.48 10.32 19.15
C LEU A 17 1.40 11.84 18.95
N ALA A 18 2.12 12.38 17.98
CA ALA A 18 2.08 13.81 17.64
C ALA A 18 0.71 14.25 17.11
N LEU A 19 0.03 13.39 16.32
CA LEU A 19 -1.28 13.67 15.74
C LEU A 19 -2.46 13.38 16.67
N ARG A 20 -2.24 12.77 17.84
CA ARG A 20 -3.29 12.36 18.80
C ARG A 20 -4.28 13.48 19.13
N ARG A 21 -3.79 14.72 19.24
CA ARG A 21 -4.62 15.90 19.54
C ARG A 21 -5.69 16.17 18.47
N ARG A 22 -5.60 15.60 17.27
CA ARG A 22 -6.60 15.72 16.19
C ARG A 22 -7.63 14.58 16.16
N GLY A 23 -7.50 13.62 17.08
CA GLY A 23 -8.35 12.44 17.22
C GLY A 23 -7.56 11.13 17.06
N ALA A 24 -7.67 10.22 18.03
CA ALA A 24 -6.88 8.99 18.09
C ALA A 24 -7.05 8.11 16.83
N LEU A 25 -8.29 7.88 16.39
CA LEU A 25 -8.58 7.09 15.19
C LEU A 25 -7.88 7.66 13.95
N HIS A 26 -7.94 8.98 13.76
CA HIS A 26 -7.31 9.64 12.62
C HIS A 26 -5.78 9.52 12.69
N ALA A 27 -5.21 9.79 13.86
CA ALA A 27 -3.76 9.69 14.07
C ALA A 27 -3.23 8.29 13.77
N TRP A 28 -3.88 7.25 14.28
CA TRP A 28 -3.50 5.86 14.03
C TRP A 28 -3.77 5.41 12.59
N SER A 29 -4.85 5.90 11.96
CA SER A 29 -5.13 5.57 10.55
C SER A 29 -4.08 6.17 9.61
N VAL A 30 -3.66 7.42 9.84
CA VAL A 30 -2.59 8.07 9.06
C VAL A 30 -1.25 7.36 9.28
N ALA A 31 -0.88 7.13 10.53
CA ALA A 31 0.37 6.43 10.86
C ALA A 31 0.40 5.01 10.27
N GLY A 32 -0.71 4.28 10.38
CA GLY A 32 -0.85 2.96 9.79
C GLY A 32 -0.71 2.99 8.27
N LEU A 33 -1.33 3.97 7.59
CA LEU A 33 -1.24 4.10 6.14
C LEU A 33 0.19 4.40 5.69
N VAL A 34 0.88 5.31 6.37
CA VAL A 34 2.28 5.61 6.06
C VAL A 34 3.16 4.38 6.30
N TRP A 35 2.92 3.68 7.40
CA TRP A 35 3.67 2.46 7.72
C TRP A 35 3.41 1.34 6.71
N SER A 36 2.17 1.12 6.29
CA SER A 36 1.85 0.08 5.31
C SER A 36 2.53 0.35 3.96
N LEU A 37 2.56 1.59 3.50
CA LEU A 37 3.31 1.99 2.30
C LEU A 37 4.82 1.75 2.47
N ALA A 38 5.38 2.09 3.64
CA ALA A 38 6.80 1.85 3.91
C ALA A 38 7.14 0.35 3.95
N VAL A 39 6.25 -0.48 4.52
CA VAL A 39 6.37 -1.94 4.51
C VAL A 39 6.30 -2.47 3.08
N ILE A 40 5.36 -1.99 2.25
CA ILE A 40 5.29 -2.34 0.83
C ILE A 40 6.62 -2.05 0.15
N ALA A 41 7.14 -0.83 0.23
CA ALA A 41 8.44 -0.47 -0.35
C ALA A 41 9.58 -1.38 0.15
N CYS A 42 9.63 -1.65 1.46
CA CYS A 42 10.66 -2.50 2.04
C CYS A 42 10.57 -3.94 1.54
N VAL A 43 9.36 -4.45 1.32
CA VAL A 43 9.14 -5.83 0.88
C VAL A 43 9.40 -5.98 -0.61
N THR A 44 9.08 -4.97 -1.42
CA THR A 44 9.18 -5.05 -2.88
C THR A 44 10.54 -4.59 -3.42
N LEU A 45 11.18 -3.59 -2.79
CA LEU A 45 12.42 -2.99 -3.32
C LEU A 45 13.71 -3.52 -2.69
N ILE A 46 13.63 -4.24 -1.56
CA ILE A 46 14.81 -4.82 -0.93
C ILE A 46 14.96 -6.27 -1.42
N PRO A 47 16.05 -6.60 -2.14
CA PRO A 47 16.26 -7.95 -2.64
C PRO A 47 16.43 -8.93 -1.47
N ALA A 48 15.78 -10.10 -1.56
CA ALA A 48 15.83 -11.12 -0.52
C ALA A 48 17.25 -11.71 -0.35
N ASN A 49 18.02 -11.75 -1.43
CA ASN A 49 19.41 -12.18 -1.46
C ASN A 49 20.26 -10.93 -1.70
N GLY A 50 21.02 -10.48 -0.69
CA GLY A 50 21.65 -9.15 -0.64
C GLY A 50 22.71 -8.80 -1.70
N ALA A 51 22.92 -9.64 -2.71
CA ALA A 51 23.79 -9.37 -3.85
C ALA A 51 23.39 -10.26 -5.04
N PRO A 52 22.40 -9.88 -5.87
CA PRO A 52 22.35 -10.41 -7.21
C PRO A 52 23.65 -9.94 -7.88
N GLY A 53 24.36 -10.87 -8.51
CA GLY A 53 25.65 -10.61 -9.11
C GLY A 53 25.59 -9.59 -10.25
N VAL A 54 26.53 -9.66 -11.18
CA VAL A 54 26.45 -8.87 -12.40
C VAL A 54 25.33 -9.43 -13.28
N VAL A 55 24.26 -8.64 -13.47
CA VAL A 55 23.20 -8.96 -14.44
C VAL A 55 23.60 -8.38 -15.81
N PRO A 56 23.88 -9.23 -16.83
CA PRO A 56 24.22 -8.80 -18.18
C PRO A 56 23.17 -7.83 -18.75
N VAL A 57 23.59 -6.92 -19.63
CA VAL A 57 22.66 -5.93 -20.20
C VAL A 57 21.71 -6.58 -21.21
N GLU A 58 22.18 -7.63 -21.88
CA GLU A 58 21.49 -8.39 -22.90
C GLU A 58 20.31 -9.20 -22.34
N SER A 59 20.33 -9.53 -21.05
CA SER A 59 19.25 -10.26 -20.37
C SER A 59 18.21 -9.32 -19.73
N ARG A 60 18.31 -8.00 -19.92
CA ARG A 60 17.37 -7.03 -19.35
C ARG A 60 16.17 -6.83 -20.25
N LEU A 61 14.98 -6.81 -19.64
CA LEU A 61 13.77 -6.37 -20.32
C LEU A 61 13.84 -4.86 -20.55
N ALA A 62 13.54 -4.41 -21.77
CA ALA A 62 13.46 -2.98 -22.10
C ALA A 62 12.12 -2.35 -21.68
N THR A 63 11.10 -3.17 -21.50
CA THR A 63 9.74 -2.78 -21.11
C THR A 63 9.15 -3.80 -20.16
N CYS A 64 8.20 -3.38 -19.33
CA CYS A 64 7.42 -4.29 -18.50
C CYS A 64 6.67 -5.31 -19.36
N SER A 65 6.57 -6.54 -18.86
CA SER A 65 5.75 -7.57 -19.47
C SER A 65 4.28 -7.20 -19.36
N PHE A 66 3.56 -7.30 -20.48
CA PHE A 66 2.10 -7.21 -20.54
C PHE A 66 1.47 -8.60 -20.68
N ASP A 67 2.23 -9.65 -20.38
CA ASP A 67 1.75 -11.02 -20.43
C ASP A 67 0.82 -11.31 -19.24
N ILE A 68 -0.40 -10.77 -19.34
CA ILE A 68 -1.43 -10.87 -18.31
C ILE A 68 -1.93 -12.32 -18.29
N GLY A 69 -1.40 -13.12 -17.36
CA GLY A 69 -1.78 -14.52 -17.22
C GLY A 69 -1.18 -15.45 -18.29
N GLY A 70 -0.03 -15.07 -18.88
CA GLY A 70 0.78 -16.00 -19.67
C GLY A 70 1.09 -17.27 -18.87
N PRO A 71 1.21 -18.44 -19.53
CA PRO A 71 1.36 -19.70 -18.84
C PRO A 71 2.63 -19.64 -17.98
N ALA A 72 2.45 -19.58 -16.66
CA ALA A 72 3.43 -20.15 -15.77
C ALA A 72 3.70 -21.58 -16.28
N PRO A 73 4.95 -22.08 -16.22
CA PRO A 73 5.28 -23.44 -16.65
C PRO A 73 4.32 -24.53 -16.14
N ASP A 74 3.58 -24.25 -15.06
CA ASP A 74 2.71 -25.16 -14.34
C ASP A 74 1.19 -24.82 -14.38
N GLY A 75 0.76 -23.85 -15.20
CA GLY A 75 -0.65 -23.71 -15.62
C GLY A 75 -1.47 -22.56 -14.99
N PHE A 76 -2.69 -22.41 -15.51
CA PHE A 76 -3.61 -21.29 -15.23
C PHE A 76 -4.28 -21.45 -13.85
N TRP A 77 -3.54 -21.21 -12.77
CA TRP A 77 -4.06 -21.29 -11.40
C TRP A 77 -4.20 -19.89 -10.79
N ILE A 78 -5.45 -19.49 -10.52
CA ILE A 78 -5.83 -18.29 -9.74
C ILE A 78 -5.18 -18.30 -8.33
N PHE A 79 -4.61 -19.44 -7.92
CA PHE A 79 -4.05 -19.70 -6.62
C PHE A 79 -2.67 -20.39 -6.66
N GLU A 80 -1.83 -20.17 -7.66
CA GLU A 80 -0.39 -20.52 -7.54
C GLU A 80 0.39 -19.33 -6.95
N SER A 81 0.62 -19.18 -5.65
CA SER A 81 -0.11 -19.55 -4.42
C SER A 81 0.47 -18.76 -3.23
N GLY A 82 1.72 -18.27 -3.34
CA GLY A 82 2.38 -17.44 -2.33
C GLY A 82 2.60 -15.99 -2.74
N GLN A 83 3.31 -15.74 -3.85
CA GLN A 83 3.78 -14.38 -4.18
C GLN A 83 2.66 -13.45 -4.68
N ARG A 84 1.79 -13.91 -5.58
CA ARG A 84 0.64 -13.13 -6.06
C ARG A 84 -0.34 -12.81 -4.94
N LEU A 85 -0.67 -13.82 -4.13
CA LEU A 85 -1.51 -13.65 -2.94
C LEU A 85 -0.86 -12.66 -1.95
N LEU A 86 0.46 -12.73 -1.76
CA LEU A 86 1.18 -11.81 -0.89
C LEU A 86 1.11 -10.37 -1.42
N ASN A 87 1.32 -10.16 -2.72
CA ASN A 87 1.19 -8.84 -3.36
C ASN A 87 -0.21 -8.26 -3.17
N THR A 88 -1.26 -9.04 -3.46
CA THR A 88 -2.65 -8.64 -3.22
C THR A 88 -2.91 -8.31 -1.74
N VAL A 89 -2.53 -9.20 -0.81
CA VAL A 89 -2.79 -9.00 0.62
C VAL A 89 -2.03 -7.80 1.18
N LEU A 90 -0.84 -7.49 0.66
CA LEU A 90 0.01 -6.40 1.15
C LEU A 90 -0.62 -5.01 0.94
N PHE A 91 -1.44 -4.84 -0.10
CA PHE A 91 -2.14 -3.58 -0.39
C PHE A 91 -3.49 -3.43 0.33
N VAL A 92 -4.06 -4.52 0.87
CA VAL A 92 -5.35 -4.49 1.60
C VAL A 92 -5.33 -3.51 2.79
N PRO A 93 -4.31 -3.51 3.68
CA PRO A 93 -4.25 -2.55 4.78
C PRO A 93 -4.23 -1.10 4.30
N SER A 94 -3.45 -0.81 3.25
CA SER A 94 -3.34 0.53 2.67
C SER A 94 -4.69 1.03 2.14
N GLY A 95 -5.44 0.18 1.43
CA GLY A 95 -6.79 0.50 0.96
C GLY A 95 -7.77 0.78 2.12
N ALA A 96 -7.74 -0.04 3.16
CA ALA A 96 -8.64 0.12 4.31
C ALA A 96 -8.33 1.40 5.10
N LEU A 97 -7.05 1.66 5.37
CA LEU A 97 -6.59 2.81 6.12
C LEU A 97 -6.79 4.12 5.34
N LEU A 98 -6.64 4.10 4.02
CA LEU A 98 -6.99 5.21 3.15
C LEU A 98 -8.44 5.65 3.37
N VAL A 99 -9.38 4.70 3.41
CA VAL A 99 -10.79 5.02 3.66
C VAL A 99 -10.98 5.62 5.05
N LEU A 100 -10.38 5.05 6.09
CA LEU A 100 -10.51 5.59 7.45
C LEU A 100 -9.94 7.01 7.59
N VAL A 101 -8.86 7.31 6.88
CA VAL A 101 -8.31 8.66 6.77
C VAL A 101 -9.30 9.57 6.04
N ALA A 102 -9.70 9.22 4.82
CA ALA A 102 -10.51 10.04 3.92
C ALA A 102 -11.95 10.26 4.42
N ALA A 103 -12.59 9.24 4.97
CA ALA A 103 -13.99 9.24 5.44
C ALA A 103 -14.22 10.20 6.62
N ARG A 104 -13.14 10.70 7.23
CA ARG A 104 -13.27 11.80 8.19
C ARG A 104 -13.90 13.02 7.50
N TRP A 105 -13.53 13.36 6.25
CA TRP A 105 -13.93 14.60 5.56
C TRP A 105 -15.18 14.41 4.69
N ARG A 106 -15.95 15.48 4.47
CA ARG A 106 -17.08 15.48 3.51
C ARG A 106 -16.63 15.16 2.09
N ALA A 107 -15.41 15.53 1.73
CA ALA A 107 -14.79 15.19 0.46
C ALA A 107 -14.34 13.71 0.36
N GLY A 108 -14.65 12.86 1.35
CA GLY A 108 -14.26 11.45 1.34
C GLY A 108 -14.64 10.70 0.06
N TRP A 109 -15.79 11.04 -0.53
CA TRP A 109 -16.24 10.46 -1.80
C TRP A 109 -15.31 10.77 -2.99
N LEU A 110 -14.53 11.86 -2.94
CA LEU A 110 -13.47 12.19 -3.91
C LEU A 110 -12.11 11.67 -3.46
N LEU A 111 -11.80 11.79 -2.16
CA LEU A 111 -10.49 11.44 -1.62
C LEU A 111 -10.22 9.93 -1.65
N VAL A 112 -11.25 9.09 -1.49
CA VAL A 112 -11.11 7.63 -1.60
C VAL A 112 -10.74 7.19 -3.02
N PRO A 113 -11.50 7.53 -4.09
CA PRO A 113 -11.12 7.13 -5.44
C PRO A 113 -9.79 7.76 -5.88
N LEU A 114 -9.52 9.02 -5.50
CA LEU A 114 -8.22 9.65 -5.77
C LEU A 114 -7.08 8.89 -5.06
N GLY A 115 -7.27 8.53 -3.80
CA GLY A 115 -6.29 7.75 -3.06
C GLY A 115 -6.07 6.36 -3.64
N LEU A 116 -7.12 5.70 -4.13
CA LEU A 116 -6.99 4.41 -4.82
C LEU A 116 -6.17 4.57 -6.12
N ALA A 117 -6.41 5.63 -6.89
CA ALA A 117 -5.60 5.95 -8.06
C ALA A 117 -4.13 6.23 -7.70
N LEU A 118 -3.88 6.90 -6.56
CA LEU A 118 -2.53 7.10 -6.06
C LEU A 118 -1.86 5.78 -5.62
N LEU A 119 -2.60 4.84 -5.02
CA LEU A 119 -2.09 3.50 -4.70
C LEU A 119 -1.75 2.71 -5.97
N ALA A 120 -2.55 2.82 -7.03
CA ALA A 120 -2.25 2.24 -8.33
C ALA A 120 -0.97 2.86 -8.93
N GLY A 121 -0.86 4.19 -8.90
CA GLY A 121 0.35 4.89 -9.33
C GLY A 121 1.58 4.52 -8.51
N TYR A 122 1.42 4.30 -7.20
CA TYR A 122 2.47 3.83 -6.32
C TYR A 122 2.94 2.41 -6.69
N SER A 123 2.02 1.49 -7.01
CA SER A 123 2.37 0.17 -7.52
C SER A 123 3.13 0.25 -8.85
N ALA A 124 2.66 1.08 -9.79
CA ALA A 124 3.35 1.27 -11.06
C ALA A 124 4.76 1.90 -10.89
N ALA A 125 4.92 2.78 -9.90
CA ALA A 125 6.23 3.35 -9.57
C ALA A 125 7.19 2.29 -9.01
N ILE A 126 6.71 1.37 -8.17
CA ILE A 126 7.51 0.25 -7.66
C ILE A 126 8.03 -0.62 -8.81
N GLU A 127 7.13 -1.05 -9.70
CA GLU A 127 7.47 -1.84 -10.88
C GLU A 127 8.51 -1.14 -11.77
N LYS A 128 8.33 0.16 -12.00
CA LYS A 128 9.29 0.97 -12.76
C LYS A 128 10.66 1.05 -12.06
N VAL A 129 10.67 1.23 -10.74
CA VAL A 129 11.92 1.22 -9.96
C VAL A 129 12.60 -0.15 -10.07
N GLN A 130 11.84 -1.25 -10.04
CA GLN A 130 12.37 -2.60 -10.21
C GLN A 130 12.95 -2.84 -11.61
N LEU A 131 12.33 -2.28 -12.66
CA LEU A 131 12.85 -2.33 -14.02
C LEU A 131 14.21 -1.61 -14.16
N GLU A 132 14.32 -0.40 -13.62
CA GLU A 132 15.54 0.43 -13.74
C GLU A 132 16.66 -0.07 -12.83
N LEU A 133 16.33 -0.58 -11.64
CA LEU A 133 17.27 -1.27 -10.77
C LEU A 133 17.39 -2.73 -11.19
N ALA A 134 18.03 -2.97 -12.34
CA ALA A 134 18.38 -4.29 -12.90
C ALA A 134 19.18 -5.20 -11.95
N ARG A 135 19.60 -4.71 -10.78
CA ARG A 135 20.15 -5.50 -9.68
C ARG A 135 19.07 -6.05 -8.73
N LEU A 136 17.83 -6.22 -9.16
CA LEU A 136 16.79 -6.86 -8.35
C LEU A 136 16.33 -8.21 -8.93
N ASP A 137 16.84 -8.59 -10.11
CA ASP A 137 16.58 -9.88 -10.80
C ASP A 137 15.08 -10.22 -10.91
N ARG A 138 14.24 -9.17 -11.01
CA ARG A 138 12.79 -9.28 -11.07
C ARG A 138 12.31 -8.64 -12.36
N ALA A 139 11.65 -9.42 -13.20
CA ALA A 139 10.98 -8.91 -14.39
C ALA A 139 9.80 -8.03 -13.94
N CYS A 140 9.74 -6.79 -14.44
CA CYS A 140 8.57 -5.93 -14.26
C CYS A 140 7.35 -6.59 -14.94
N ASP A 141 6.25 -6.76 -14.20
CA ASP A 141 5.02 -7.41 -14.69
C ASP A 141 3.79 -6.56 -14.37
N VAL A 142 3.00 -6.25 -15.40
CA VAL A 142 1.73 -5.53 -15.23
C VAL A 142 0.75 -6.31 -14.34
N THR A 143 0.88 -7.64 -14.28
CA THR A 143 0.10 -8.50 -13.39
C THR A 143 0.31 -8.14 -11.92
N ASP A 144 1.53 -7.75 -11.51
CA ASP A 144 1.79 -7.32 -10.12
C ASP A 144 1.08 -6.00 -9.79
N ILE A 145 0.98 -5.09 -10.76
CA ILE A 145 0.17 -3.87 -10.63
C ILE A 145 -1.30 -4.22 -10.41
N LEU A 146 -1.83 -5.15 -11.21
CA LEU A 146 -3.23 -5.57 -11.11
C LEU A 146 -3.52 -6.26 -9.78
N ASP A 147 -2.64 -7.15 -9.32
CA ASP A 147 -2.78 -7.86 -8.05
C ASP A 147 -2.75 -6.87 -6.87
N ASN A 148 -1.83 -5.90 -6.88
CA ASN A 148 -1.74 -4.85 -5.86
C ASN A 148 -2.97 -3.92 -5.85
N VAL A 149 -3.43 -3.48 -7.03
CA VAL A 149 -4.63 -2.64 -7.16
C VAL A 149 -5.88 -3.38 -6.73
N THR A 150 -5.97 -4.68 -7.04
CA THR A 150 -7.06 -5.55 -6.57
C THR A 150 -7.06 -5.64 -5.04
N GLY A 151 -5.88 -5.82 -4.44
CA GLY A 151 -5.68 -5.76 -3.00
C GLY A 151 -6.14 -4.43 -2.39
N ALA A 152 -5.74 -3.32 -2.99
CA ALA A 152 -6.15 -1.99 -2.56
C ALA A 152 -7.67 -1.80 -2.64
N ALA A 153 -8.31 -2.28 -3.72
CA ALA A 153 -9.76 -2.22 -3.90
C ALA A 153 -10.51 -3.04 -2.84
N LEU A 154 -10.06 -4.27 -2.55
CA LEU A 154 -10.58 -5.09 -1.46
C LEU A 154 -10.41 -4.40 -0.11
N GLY A 155 -9.23 -3.79 0.11
CA GLY A 155 -8.94 -2.93 1.25
C GLY A 155 -9.92 -1.77 1.39
N VAL A 156 -10.22 -1.06 0.29
CA VAL A 156 -11.24 0.01 0.28
C VAL A 156 -12.60 -0.53 0.70
N GLY A 157 -13.02 -1.69 0.17
CA GLY A 157 -14.26 -2.36 0.59
C GLY A 157 -14.30 -2.61 2.10
N ALA A 158 -13.24 -3.22 2.66
CA ALA A 158 -13.11 -3.44 4.10
C ALA A 158 -13.09 -2.12 4.90
N GLY A 159 -12.39 -1.11 4.40
CA GLY A 159 -12.30 0.22 4.99
C GLY A 159 -13.65 0.93 5.04
N LEU A 160 -14.51 0.77 4.04
CA LEU A 160 -15.87 1.31 4.03
C LEU A 160 -16.73 0.65 5.13
N LEU A 161 -16.63 -0.68 5.29
CA LEU A 161 -17.30 -1.40 6.37
C LEU A 161 -16.81 -0.91 7.74
N LEU A 162 -15.49 -0.78 7.92
CA LEU A 162 -14.90 -0.25 9.15
C LEU A 162 -15.31 1.20 9.41
N ALA A 163 -15.44 2.03 8.37
CA ALA A 163 -15.88 3.41 8.52
C ALA A 163 -17.31 3.50 9.07
N VAL A 164 -18.22 2.60 8.68
CA VAL A 164 -19.58 2.52 9.24
C VAL A 164 -19.57 2.22 10.74
N VAL A 165 -18.69 1.30 11.17
CA VAL A 165 -18.56 0.88 12.57
C VAL A 165 -17.86 1.95 13.41
N LEU A 166 -16.71 2.46 12.95
CA LEU A 166 -15.83 3.37 13.69
C LEU A 166 -16.24 4.84 13.59
N ARG A 167 -17.08 5.18 12.60
CA ARG A 167 -17.69 6.51 12.38
C ARG A 167 -16.69 7.67 12.47
N PRO A 168 -15.60 7.68 11.67
CA PRO A 168 -14.50 8.65 11.77
C PRO A 168 -14.94 10.12 11.63
N TRP A 169 -16.08 10.39 10.98
CA TRP A 169 -16.67 11.72 10.85
C TRP A 169 -17.16 12.32 12.18
N ARG A 170 -17.53 11.50 13.18
CA ARG A 170 -18.04 12.00 14.48
C ARG A 170 -16.95 12.62 15.36
N ALA A 171 -15.70 12.18 15.22
CA ALA A 171 -14.56 12.70 15.96
C ALA A 171 -14.21 14.17 15.63
N ARG A 172 -14.84 14.81 14.64
CA ARG A 172 -14.73 16.25 14.39
C ARG A 172 -15.56 17.11 15.34
N GLY A 173 -16.70 16.59 15.80
CA GLY A 173 -17.67 17.36 16.58
C GLY A 173 -17.22 17.65 18.01
N SER A 174 -16.42 16.77 18.60
CA SER A 174 -16.05 16.83 20.01
C SER A 174 -14.92 17.82 20.36
N GLN A 175 -14.34 18.52 19.37
CA GLN A 175 -13.24 19.47 19.59
C GLN A 175 -13.66 20.95 19.57
N ARG A 176 -14.94 21.25 19.38
CA ARG A 176 -15.48 22.56 19.75
C ARG A 176 -15.82 22.50 21.23
N GLY A 177 -14.86 22.85 22.08
CA GLY A 177 -15.11 23.05 23.52
C GLY A 177 -16.17 24.13 23.74
N PRO A 178 -16.86 24.13 24.90
CA PRO A 178 -17.85 25.16 25.20
C PRO A 178 -17.22 26.55 25.08
N VAL A 179 -17.89 27.44 24.35
CA VAL A 179 -17.58 28.87 24.35
C VAL A 179 -17.85 29.35 25.77
N PRO A 180 -16.86 29.90 26.51
CA PRO A 180 -17.15 30.54 27.77
C PRO A 180 -18.02 31.78 27.48
N HIS A 181 -19.23 31.79 28.05
CA HIS A 181 -20.11 32.95 28.09
C HIS A 181 -19.63 33.94 29.15
#